data_AF-A0A0J1HXG8-F1
#
_entry.id   AF-A0A0J1HXG8-F1
#
_cell.length_a   1.000
_cell.length_b   1.000
_cell.length_c   1.000
_cell.angle_alpha   90.00
_cell.angle_beta   90.00
_cell.angle_gamma   90.00
#
_symmetry.space_group_name_H-M   'P 1'
#
loop_
_entity.id
_entity.type
_entity.pdbx_description
1 polymer ?
#
loop_
_entity_poly.entity_id
_entity_poly.type
_entity_poly.pdbx_seq_one_letter_code
_entity_poly.pdbx_strand_id
1 'polypeptide(L)'
;MGTRNIYKLASHSDVKNSIFIESKYGTSHLIIIIGCILLCLEKNKFIAEKWDIATIITVLERHYEIINVTDKFQHYFFETLLPSQQRGIFNISPSMIEDQEKINIIEIDLIAAKNYCYTSNFNIITHEIFPEFNKFIAEIQNS
;
A
#
# COMPACT_ATOMS: atom_id res chain seq x y z
N MET A 1 -3.46 7.37 25.78
CA MET A 1 -3.90 7.83 24.44
C MET A 1 -3.29 6.90 23.42
N GLY A 2 -4.11 6.22 22.61
CA GLY A 2 -3.62 5.38 21.53
C GLY A 2 -3.06 6.22 20.38
N THR A 3 -2.06 5.70 19.68
CA THR A 3 -1.61 6.25 18.39
C THR A 3 -2.10 5.31 17.30
N ARG A 4 -2.86 5.87 16.35
CA ARG A 4 -3.47 5.15 15.24
C ARG A 4 -2.73 5.51 13.96
N ASN A 5 -2.25 4.50 13.24
CA ASN A 5 -1.54 4.69 11.98
C ASN A 5 -2.51 4.45 10.83
N ILE A 6 -2.64 5.44 9.95
CA ILE A 6 -3.35 5.36 8.69
C ILE A 6 -2.31 5.37 7.58
N TYR A 7 -2.39 4.41 6.66
CA TYR A 7 -1.43 4.31 5.56
C TYR A 7 -2.04 4.88 4.28
N LYS A 8 -1.39 5.86 3.68
CA LYS A 8 -1.77 6.43 2.39
C LYS A 8 -0.96 5.75 1.30
N LEU A 9 -1.58 4.92 0.45
CA LEU A 9 -0.89 4.34 -0.70
C LEU A 9 -1.03 5.30 -1.88
N ALA A 10 0.11 5.75 -2.43
CA ALA A 10 0.13 6.73 -3.50
C ALA A 10 1.07 6.29 -4.63
N SER A 11 0.68 6.57 -5.88
CA SER A 11 1.59 6.52 -7.03
C SER A 11 2.20 7.91 -7.23
N HIS A 12 3.51 7.97 -7.50
CA HIS A 12 4.29 9.21 -7.64
C HIS A 12 3.67 10.26 -8.58
N SER A 13 2.88 9.83 -9.58
CA SER A 13 2.25 10.71 -10.57
C SER A 13 0.79 11.08 -10.29
N ASP A 14 0.14 10.46 -9.30
CA ASP A 14 -1.31 10.57 -9.13
C ASP A 14 -1.76 10.54 -7.66
N VAL A 15 -1.48 11.65 -6.98
CA VAL A 15 -1.86 11.84 -5.56
C VAL A 15 -3.39 11.85 -5.39
N LYS A 16 -4.15 12.22 -6.43
CA LYS A 16 -5.62 12.26 -6.41
C LYS A 16 -6.25 10.87 -6.38
N ASN A 17 -5.52 9.85 -6.85
CA ASN A 17 -5.93 8.46 -6.78
C ASN A 17 -5.30 7.72 -5.59
N SER A 18 -4.77 8.44 -4.59
CA SER A 18 -4.29 7.78 -3.38
C SER A 18 -5.44 7.10 -2.64
N ILE A 19 -5.11 6.07 -1.87
CA ILE A 19 -6.05 5.34 -1.02
C ILE A 19 -5.54 5.37 0.41
N PHE A 20 -6.46 5.40 1.37
CA PHE A 20 -6.12 5.28 2.77
C PHE A 20 -6.54 3.93 3.30
N ILE A 21 -5.63 3.24 3.96
CA ILE A 21 -5.87 1.92 4.55
C ILE A 21 -5.48 1.90 6.02
N GLU A 22 -6.15 1.04 6.76
CA GLU A 22 -5.71 0.61 8.08
C GLU A 22 -5.18 -0.80 8.01
N SER A 23 -4.21 -1.08 8.86
CA SER A 23 -3.58 -2.39 8.90
C SER A 23 -3.11 -2.71 10.30
N LYS A 24 -3.26 -3.98 10.69
CA LYS A 24 -2.59 -4.52 11.88
C LYS A 24 -1.09 -4.74 11.69
N TYR A 25 -0.61 -4.74 10.45
CA TYR A 25 0.79 -4.97 10.13
C TYR A 25 1.61 -3.71 10.41
N GLY A 26 2.84 -3.89 10.92
CA GLY A 26 3.79 -2.80 11.04
C GLY A 26 4.24 -2.30 9.66
N THR A 27 4.62 -1.03 9.57
CA THR A 27 4.96 -0.33 8.32
C THR A 27 5.89 -1.13 7.41
N SER A 28 6.99 -1.68 7.95
CA SER A 28 7.95 -2.47 7.17
C SER A 28 7.33 -3.73 6.55
N HIS A 29 6.47 -4.43 7.29
CA HIS A 29 5.81 -5.63 6.78
C HIS A 29 4.75 -5.26 5.73
N LEU A 30 4.01 -4.18 5.97
CA LEU A 30 3.03 -3.66 5.02
C LEU A 30 3.66 -3.26 3.68
N ILE A 31 4.84 -2.61 3.71
CA ILE A 31 5.62 -2.28 2.50
C ILE A 31 5.97 -3.54 1.72
N ILE A 32 6.40 -4.61 2.41
CA ILE A 32 6.77 -5.86 1.75
C ILE A 32 5.54 -6.52 1.12
N ILE A 33 4.42 -6.63 1.86
CA ILE A 33 3.15 -7.17 1.34
C ILE A 33 2.75 -6.43 0.05
N ILE A 34 2.68 -5.09 0.12
CA ILE A 34 2.31 -4.25 -1.02
C ILE A 34 3.30 -4.46 -2.16
N GLY A 35 4.61 -4.32 -1.93
CA GLY A 35 5.64 -4.48 -2.96
C GLY A 35 5.60 -5.84 -3.66
N CYS A 36 5.30 -6.91 -2.93
CA CYS A 36 5.15 -8.25 -3.48
C CYS A 36 3.87 -8.39 -4.33
N ILE A 37 2.73 -7.85 -3.90
CA ILE A 37 1.50 -7.78 -4.70
C ILE A 37 1.76 -7.04 -6.01
N LEU A 38 2.38 -5.88 -5.91
CA LEU A 38 2.68 -5.03 -7.06
C LEU A 38 3.54 -5.75 -8.10
N LEU A 39 4.62 -6.39 -7.69
CA LEU A 39 5.48 -7.18 -8.57
C LEU A 39 4.77 -8.40 -9.15
N CYS A 40 3.94 -9.05 -8.37
CA CYS A 40 3.18 -10.21 -8.78
C CYS A 40 2.20 -9.84 -9.91
N LEU A 41 1.43 -8.77 -9.72
CA LEU A 41 0.50 -8.26 -10.71
C LEU A 41 1.21 -7.80 -12.01
N GLU A 42 2.38 -7.15 -11.89
CA GLU A 42 3.22 -6.75 -13.03
C GLU A 42 3.74 -7.95 -13.82
N LYS A 43 4.33 -8.95 -13.15
CA LYS A 43 4.90 -10.14 -13.81
C LYS A 43 3.86 -10.95 -14.56
N ASN A 44 2.61 -10.96 -14.09
CA ASN A 44 1.52 -11.69 -14.71
C ASN A 44 0.70 -10.82 -15.69
N LYS A 45 1.15 -9.60 -16.00
CA LYS A 45 0.54 -8.68 -16.97
C LYS A 45 -0.91 -8.26 -16.62
N PHE A 46 -1.30 -8.29 -15.34
CA PHE A 46 -2.63 -7.81 -14.89
C PHE A 46 -2.73 -6.30 -14.77
N ILE A 47 -1.59 -5.60 -14.76
CA ILE A 47 -1.55 -4.14 -14.71
C ILE A 47 -1.13 -3.62 -16.08
N ALA A 48 -2.11 -3.13 -16.84
CA ALA A 48 -1.88 -2.45 -18.11
C ALA A 48 -1.39 -1.01 -17.83
N GLU A 49 -0.08 -0.78 -17.82
CA GLU A 49 0.63 0.52 -17.82
C GLU A 49 0.34 1.51 -16.66
N LYS A 50 -0.79 1.39 -15.95
CA LYS A 50 -1.18 2.18 -14.77
C LYS A 50 -1.68 1.23 -13.68
N TRP A 51 -1.09 1.36 -12.50
CA TRP A 51 -1.46 0.62 -11.29
C TRP A 51 -2.95 0.80 -10.98
N ASP A 52 -3.76 -0.24 -11.19
CA ASP A 52 -5.15 -0.21 -10.75
C ASP A 52 -5.20 -0.40 -9.23
N ILE A 53 -5.37 0.72 -8.55
CA ILE A 53 -5.41 0.81 -7.09
C ILE A 53 -6.63 0.07 -6.52
N ALA A 54 -7.73 -0.07 -7.27
CA ALA A 54 -8.89 -0.84 -6.85
C ALA A 54 -8.59 -2.34 -6.76
N THR A 55 -7.85 -2.88 -7.74
CA THR A 55 -7.36 -4.27 -7.71
C THR A 55 -6.44 -4.49 -6.51
N ILE A 56 -5.52 -3.55 -6.22
CA ILE A 56 -4.61 -3.65 -5.08
C ILE A 56 -5.39 -3.69 -3.76
N ILE A 57 -6.38 -2.81 -3.56
CA ILE A 57 -7.23 -2.81 -2.36
C ILE A 57 -7.99 -4.13 -2.21
N THR A 58 -8.61 -4.61 -3.28
CA THR A 58 -9.38 -5.85 -3.24
C THR A 58 -8.54 -7.02 -2.77
N VAL A 59 -7.30 -7.11 -3.26
CA VAL A 59 -6.32 -8.12 -2.83
C VAL A 59 -5.96 -7.93 -1.36
N LEU A 60 -5.65 -6.70 -0.97
CA LEU A 60 -5.28 -6.37 0.40
C LEU A 60 -6.41 -6.75 1.37
N GLU A 61 -7.66 -6.34 1.14
CA GLU A 61 -8.79 -6.63 2.03
C GLU A 61 -9.16 -8.11 2.12
N ARG A 62 -8.98 -8.88 1.03
CA ARG A 62 -9.34 -10.31 1.00
C ARG A 62 -8.33 -11.21 1.70
N HIS A 63 -7.04 -10.93 1.54
CA HIS A 63 -5.97 -11.85 1.97
C HIS A 63 -5.14 -11.34 3.14
N TYR A 64 -5.22 -10.04 3.41
CA TYR A 64 -4.47 -9.38 4.47
C TYR A 64 -5.50 -8.61 5.32
N GLU A 65 -5.37 -8.62 6.66
CA GLU A 65 -6.34 -7.92 7.52
C GLU A 65 -6.15 -6.39 7.40
N ILE A 66 -6.63 -5.85 6.29
CA ILE A 66 -6.51 -4.48 5.83
C ILE A 66 -7.91 -3.95 5.55
N ILE A 67 -8.15 -2.70 5.93
CA ILE A 67 -9.46 -2.05 5.79
C ILE A 67 -9.27 -0.79 4.97
N ASN A 68 -10.05 -0.61 3.90
CA ASN A 68 -10.10 0.65 3.18
C ASN A 68 -10.85 1.72 4.01
N VAL A 69 -10.18 2.83 4.28
CA VAL A 69 -10.72 3.99 5.02
C VAL A 69 -10.64 5.28 4.20
N THR A 70 -10.50 5.17 2.89
CA THR A 70 -10.33 6.31 1.97
C THR A 70 -11.41 7.37 2.17
N ASP A 71 -12.69 6.99 2.25
CA ASP A 71 -13.80 7.94 2.41
C ASP A 71 -13.70 8.80 3.67
N LYS A 72 -13.08 8.25 4.74
CA LYS A 72 -12.89 8.95 6.02
C LYS A 72 -11.69 9.88 6.02
N PHE A 73 -10.68 9.60 5.20
CA PHE A 73 -9.40 10.31 5.23
C PHE A 73 -9.07 11.06 3.92
N GLN A 74 -9.98 11.07 2.95
CA GLN A 74 -9.80 11.74 1.65
C GLN A 74 -9.46 13.23 1.76
N HIS A 75 -9.93 13.95 2.79
CA HIS A 75 -9.57 15.36 2.97
C HIS A 75 -8.07 15.57 3.26
N TYR A 76 -7.36 14.52 3.68
CA TYR A 76 -5.91 14.52 3.90
C TYR A 76 -5.09 14.24 2.63
N PHE A 77 -5.69 14.25 1.44
CA PHE A 77 -4.94 14.08 0.18
C PHE A 77 -3.81 15.10 -0.02
N PHE A 78 -3.95 16.32 0.53
CA PHE A 78 -3.02 17.44 0.33
C PHE A 78 -1.83 17.45 1.28
N GLU A 79 -1.92 16.80 2.45
CA GLU A 79 -0.94 16.99 3.52
C GLU A 79 0.41 16.31 3.25
N THR A 80 0.50 15.43 2.26
CA THR A 80 1.75 14.73 1.90
C THR A 80 2.46 15.35 0.69
N LEU A 81 2.31 16.66 0.47
CA LEU A 81 3.06 17.41 -0.54
C LEU A 81 4.53 17.61 -0.13
N LEU A 82 5.25 16.52 0.11
CA LEU A 82 6.71 16.56 0.12
C LEU A 82 7.20 16.77 -1.31
N PRO A 83 8.21 17.65 -1.54
CA PRO A 83 8.88 17.77 -2.82
C PRO A 83 9.35 16.39 -3.31
N SER A 84 9.23 16.11 -4.61
CA SER A 84 9.54 14.79 -5.19
C SER A 84 10.93 14.27 -4.80
N GLN A 85 11.91 15.15 -4.65
CA GLN A 85 13.30 14.82 -4.28
C GLN A 85 13.47 14.37 -2.81
N GLN A 86 12.48 14.60 -1.96
CA GLN A 86 12.50 14.27 -0.52
C GLN A 86 11.66 13.04 -0.17
N ARG A 87 10.97 12.45 -1.16
CA ARG A 87 10.09 11.31 -0.93
C ARG A 87 10.90 10.02 -0.79
N GLY A 88 10.75 9.35 0.34
CA GLY A 88 11.26 7.99 0.57
C GLY A 88 10.21 6.91 0.27
N ILE A 89 10.54 5.66 0.57
CA ILE A 89 9.58 4.53 0.51
C ILE A 89 8.36 4.81 1.39
N PHE A 90 8.56 5.47 2.53
CA PHE A 90 7.49 5.97 3.37
C PHE A 90 7.77 7.38 3.87
N ASN A 91 6.70 8.16 4.06
CA ASN A 91 6.75 9.51 4.63
C ASN A 91 5.68 9.62 5.73
N ILE A 92 5.96 10.34 6.83
CA ILE A 92 5.02 10.47 7.95
C ILE A 92 4.61 11.93 8.06
N SER A 93 3.31 12.22 7.92
CA SER A 93 2.76 13.55 8.21
C SER A 93 2.79 13.81 9.73
N PRO A 94 2.91 15.07 10.17
CA PRO A 94 2.81 15.42 11.58
C PRO A 94 1.57 14.81 12.21
N SER A 95 1.74 14.21 13.39
CA SER A 95 0.65 13.56 14.08
C SER A 95 -0.45 14.55 14.45
N MET A 96 -1.70 14.17 14.21
CA MET A 96 -2.87 14.99 14.53
C MET A 96 -3.67 14.37 15.67
N ILE A 97 -4.53 15.15 16.31
CA ILE A 97 -5.41 14.66 17.38
C ILE A 97 -6.85 14.74 16.86
N GLU A 98 -7.50 13.60 16.73
CA GLU A 98 -8.91 13.45 16.35
C GLU A 98 -9.56 12.51 17.37
N ASP A 99 -10.70 12.91 17.96
CA ASP A 99 -11.43 12.13 18.98
C ASP A 99 -10.56 11.59 20.14
N GLN A 100 -9.58 12.39 20.60
CA GLN A 100 -8.59 12.02 21.64
C GLN A 100 -7.60 10.90 21.25
N GLU A 101 -7.60 10.49 19.98
CA GLU A 101 -6.59 9.62 19.40
C GLU A 101 -5.54 10.42 18.63
N LYS A 102 -4.28 9.98 18.71
CA LYS A 102 -3.20 10.55 17.92
C LYS A 102 -3.15 9.82 16.58
N ILE A 103 -3.48 10.50 15.48
CA ILE A 103 -3.46 9.91 14.14
C ILE A 103 -2.13 10.25 13.45
N ASN A 104 -1.45 9.22 12.95
CA ASN A 104 -0.31 9.36 12.05
C ASN A 104 -0.74 8.94 10.65
N ILE A 105 -0.53 9.81 9.66
CA ILE A 105 -0.67 9.43 8.25
C ILE A 105 0.72 9.06 7.73
N ILE A 106 0.85 7.82 7.27
CA ILE A 106 2.08 7.25 6.73
C ILE A 106 1.86 7.02 5.24
N GLU A 107 2.46 7.83 4.40
CA GLU A 107 2.47 7.61 2.95
C GLU A 107 3.40 6.45 2.60
N ILE A 108 2.96 5.56 1.70
CA ILE A 108 3.76 4.50 1.08
C ILE A 108 3.74 4.76 -0.43
N ASP A 109 4.92 4.99 -1.01
CA ASP A 109 5.08 5.11 -2.45
C ASP A 109 5.04 3.71 -3.07
N LEU A 110 4.03 3.44 -3.90
CA LEU A 110 3.82 2.13 -4.53
C LEU A 110 5.00 1.74 -5.43
N ILE A 111 5.59 2.67 -6.18
CA ILE A 111 6.72 2.40 -7.07
C ILE A 111 7.96 2.07 -6.25
N ALA A 112 8.22 2.83 -5.19
CA ALA A 112 9.35 2.60 -4.31
C ALA A 112 9.22 1.26 -3.56
N ALA A 113 8.02 0.94 -3.05
CA ALA A 113 7.73 -0.34 -2.40
C ALA A 113 7.93 -1.53 -3.38
N LYS A 114 7.48 -1.39 -4.63
CA LYS A 114 7.75 -2.39 -5.67
C LYS A 114 9.26 -2.59 -5.87
N ASN A 115 10.00 -1.51 -6.10
CA ASN A 115 11.43 -1.58 -6.41
C ASN A 115 12.24 -2.17 -5.25
N TYR A 116 11.85 -1.88 -4.01
CA TYR A 116 12.42 -2.50 -2.82
C TYR A 116 12.32 -4.04 -2.86
N CYS A 117 11.13 -4.57 -3.18
CA CYS A 117 10.92 -6.02 -3.32
C CYS A 117 11.55 -6.62 -4.59
N TYR A 118 11.83 -5.81 -5.63
CA TYR A 118 12.50 -6.28 -6.85
C TYR A 118 13.97 -6.62 -6.58
N THR A 119 14.63 -5.79 -5.78
CA THR A 119 16.04 -5.97 -5.38
C THR A 119 16.22 -7.05 -4.31
N SER A 120 15.18 -7.31 -3.53
CA SER A 120 15.18 -8.24 -2.40
C SER A 120 14.62 -9.60 -2.84
N ASN A 121 15.48 -10.49 -3.36
CA ASN A 121 15.24 -11.92 -3.64
C ASN A 121 13.75 -12.38 -3.72
N PHE A 122 13.02 -11.80 -4.68
CA PHE A 122 11.56 -11.86 -4.83
C PHE A 122 10.95 -13.25 -4.58
N ASN A 123 11.59 -14.31 -5.09
CA ASN A 123 11.09 -15.69 -5.00
C ASN A 123 11.01 -16.23 -3.57
N ILE A 124 11.87 -15.76 -2.64
CA ILE A 124 11.84 -16.21 -1.24
C ILE A 124 10.66 -15.54 -0.53
N ILE A 125 10.43 -14.26 -0.81
CA ILE A 125 9.44 -13.44 -0.12
C ILE A 125 8.01 -13.77 -0.58
N THR A 126 7.79 -14.06 -1.87
CA THR A 126 6.45 -14.39 -2.36
C THR A 126 5.89 -15.68 -1.77
N HIS A 127 6.72 -16.70 -1.52
CA HIS A 127 6.22 -17.98 -0.98
C HIS A 127 5.85 -17.91 0.51
N GLU A 128 6.46 -16.99 1.27
CA GLU A 128 6.18 -16.81 2.70
C GLU A 128 5.02 -15.84 2.95
N ILE A 129 4.84 -14.83 2.09
CA ILE A 129 3.89 -13.74 2.31
C ILE A 129 2.56 -13.94 1.59
N PHE A 130 2.54 -14.67 0.46
CA PHE A 130 1.29 -15.05 -0.19
C PHE A 130 0.83 -16.43 0.27
N PRO A 131 -0.19 -16.52 1.14
CA PRO A 131 -0.87 -17.79 1.33
C PRO A 131 -1.46 -18.22 -0.03
N GLU A 132 -1.08 -19.41 -0.47
CA GLU A 132 -1.59 -20.04 -1.69
C GLU A 132 -1.43 -19.18 -2.96
N PHE A 133 -0.23 -18.63 -3.19
CA PHE A 133 0.14 -17.80 -4.35
C PHE A 133 -0.47 -18.23 -5.70
N ASN A 134 -0.53 -19.54 -5.98
CA ASN A 134 -1.12 -20.05 -7.22
C ASN A 134 -2.65 -19.89 -7.27
N LYS A 135 -3.35 -20.01 -6.13
CA LYS A 135 -4.78 -19.72 -6.03
C LYS A 135 -5.05 -18.23 -6.17
N PHE A 136 -4.20 -17.39 -5.54
CA PHE A 136 -4.24 -15.94 -5.70
C PHE A 136 -4.15 -15.50 -7.17
N ILE A 137 -3.17 -16.04 -7.92
CA ILE A 137 -3.03 -15.77 -9.35
C ILE A 137 -4.27 -16.27 -10.13
N ALA A 138 -4.74 -17.47 -9.84
CA ALA A 138 -5.91 -18.04 -10.52
C ALA A 138 -7.20 -17.24 -10.25
N GLU A 139 -7.38 -16.71 -9.05
CA GLU A 139 -8.54 -15.86 -8.71
C GLU A 139 -8.51 -14.54 -9.46
N ILE A 140 -7.34 -13.89 -9.57
CA ILE A 140 -7.19 -12.66 -10.35
C ILE A 140 -7.38 -12.92 -11.85
N GLN A 141 -6.95 -14.07 -12.37
CA GLN A 141 -7.16 -14.45 -13.78
C GLN A 141 -8.63 -14.64 -14.16
N ASN A 142 -9.48 -14.99 -13.20
CA ASN A 142 -10.88 -15.35 -13.42
C ASN A 142 -11.87 -14.24 -13.00
N SER A 143 -11.37 -13.09 -12.54
CA SER A 143 -12.16 -11.90 -12.14
C SER A 143 -12.16 -10.86 -13.25
#